data_AF-A0A952HBB6-F1
#
_entry.id   AF-A0A952HBB6-F1
#
_cell.length_a   1.000
_cell.length_b   1.000
_cell.length_c   1.000
_cell.angle_alpha   90.00
_cell.angle_beta   90.00
_cell.angle_gamma   90.00
#
_symmetry.space_group_name_H-M   'P 1'
#
loop_
_entity.id
_entity.type
_entity.pdbx_description
1 polymer ?
#
loop_
_entity_poly.entity_id
_entity_poly.type
_entity_poly.pdbx_seq_one_letter_code
_entity_poly.pdbx_strand_id
1 'polypeptide(L)' 'MTTPQTLPRPKPRERVLAAAAELFVREGVNAVGVDRLAQEAEVSKRS' A
#
# COMPACT_ATOMS: atom_id res chain seq x y z
N MET A 1 12.46 -32.51 1.94
CA MET A 1 13.00 -31.43 1.10
C MET A 1 12.06 -30.25 1.25
N THR A 2 12.45 -29.23 2.01
CA THR A 2 11.57 -28.09 2.31
C THR A 2 11.85 -27.00 1.29
N THR A 3 10.95 -26.83 0.33
CA THR A 3 10.98 -25.74 -0.64
C THR A 3 10.80 -24.41 0.11
N PRO A 4 11.66 -23.39 -0.09
CA PRO A 4 11.42 -22.08 0.47
C PRO A 4 10.19 -21.50 -0.21
N GLN A 5 9.09 -21.38 0.54
CA GLN A 5 7.91 -20.64 0.12
C GLN A 5 8.30 -19.17 0.05
N THR A 6 8.63 -18.68 -1.15
CA THR A 6 8.81 -17.26 -1.42
C THR A 6 7.48 -16.58 -1.09
N LEU A 7 7.41 -15.89 0.06
CA LEU A 7 6.24 -15.12 0.48
C LEU A 7 5.82 -14.25 -0.72
N PRO A 8 4.59 -14.43 -1.26
CA PRO A 8 4.15 -13.63 -2.38
C PRO A 8 4.25 -12.17 -1.96
N ARG A 9 4.85 -11.34 -2.82
CA ARG A 9 4.92 -9.90 -2.56
C ARG A 9 3.52 -9.41 -2.21
N PRO A 10 3.38 -8.58 -1.15
CA PRO A 10 2.08 -8.11 -0.70
C PRO A 10 1.31 -7.53 -1.88
N LYS A 11 0.03 -7.90 -1.98
CA LYS A 11 -0.79 -7.52 -3.12
C LYS A 11 -0.85 -5.99 -3.22
N PRO A 12 -1.04 -5.41 -4.42
CA PRO A 12 -1.18 -3.96 -4.58
C PRO A 12 -2.17 -3.34 -3.57
N ARG A 13 -3.29 -4.02 -3.33
CA ARG A 13 -4.29 -3.63 -2.31
C ARG A 13 -3.76 -3.57 -0.89
N GLU A 14 -2.91 -4.50 -0.48
CA GLU A 14 -2.32 -4.53 0.87
C GLU A 14 -1.33 -3.37 1.05
N ARG A 15 -0.54 -3.06 0.01
CA ARG A 15 0.37 -1.90 0.02
C ARG A 15 -0.40 -0.58 0.14
N VAL A 16 -1.52 -0.46 -0.57
CA VAL A 16 -2.43 0.69 -0.45
C VAL A 16 -3.01 0.79 0.96
N LEU A 17 -3.47 -0.31 1.54
CA LEU A 17 -4.02 -0.33 2.89
C LEU A 17 -2.99 0.06 3.95
N ALA A 18 -1.75 -0.43 3.83
CA ALA A 18 -0.66 -0.08 4.74
C ALA A 18 -0.31 1.41 4.65
N ALA A 19 -0.10 1.93 3.44
CA ALA A 19 0.18 3.34 3.22
C ALA A 19 -0.98 4.24 3.69
N ALA A 20 -2.23 3.82 3.44
CA ALA A 20 -3.41 4.55 3.90
C ALA A 20 -3.47 4.59 5.43
N ALA A 21 -3.22 3.47 6.10
CA ALA A 21 -3.25 3.43 7.56
C ALA A 21 -2.22 4.39 8.18
N GLU A 22 -0.98 4.42 7.66
CA GLU A 22 0.05 5.32 8.16
C GLU A 22 -0.27 6.79 7.88
N LEU A 23 -0.65 7.11 6.64
CA LEU A 23 -0.95 8.48 6.23
C LEU A 23 -2.20 9.02 6.93
N PHE A 24 -3.24 8.21 7.08
CA PHE A 24 -4.47 8.62 7.76
C PHE A 24 -4.24 8.84 9.26
N VAL A 25 -3.37 8.06 9.90
CA VAL A 25 -3.02 8.26 11.31
C VAL A 25 -2.17 9.52 11.50
N ARG A 26 -1.23 9.80 10.59
CA ARG A 26 -0.31 10.95 10.71
C ARG A 26 -0.93 12.28 10.28
N GLU A 27 -1.67 12.29 9.18
CA GLU A 27 -2.15 13.52 8.52
C GLU A 27 -3.67 13.64 8.53
N GLY A 28 -4.39 12.53 8.71
CA GLY A 28 -5.85 12.50 8.65
C GLY A 28 -6.38 12.25 7.24
N VAL A 29 -7.55 11.61 7.16
CA VAL A 29 -8.18 11.21 5.89
C VAL A 29 -8.50 12.38 4.95
N ASN A 30 -8.76 13.58 5.48
CA ASN A 30 -9.08 14.75 4.66
C ASN A 30 -7.83 15.41 4.03
N ALA A 31 -6.65 15.18 4.60
CA ALA A 31 -5.39 15.71 4.08
C ALA A 31 -4.76 14.78 3.03
N VAL A 32 -5.10 13.49 3.06
CA VAL A 32 -4.51 12.46 2.20
C VAL A 32 -5.40 12.21 0.99
N GLY A 33 -5.00 12.77 -0.16
CA GLY A 33 -5.66 12.53 -1.45
C GLY A 33 -5.29 11.18 -2.08
N VAL A 34 -6.14 10.71 -3.01
CA VAL A 34 -5.98 9.41 -3.69
C VAL A 34 -4.69 9.32 -4.50
N ASP A 35 -4.27 10.41 -5.17
CA ASP A 35 -3.00 10.43 -5.91
C ASP A 35 -1.79 10.29 -4.98
N ARG A 36 -1.81 10.96 -3.82
CA ARG A 36 -0.73 10.85 -2.82
C ARG A 36 -0.67 9.45 -2.21
N LEU A 37 -1.83 8.88 -1.91
CA LEU A 37 -1.92 7.50 -1.43
C LEU A 37 -1.39 6.50 -2.46
N ALA A 38 -1.70 6.68 -3.75
CA ALA A 38 -1.21 5.81 -4.82
C ALA A 38 0.31 5.92 -5.01
N GLN A 39 0.87 7.12 -4.86
CA GLN A 39 2.31 7.37 -4.89
C GLN A 39 3.01 6.67 -3.73
N GLU A 40 2.52 6.83 -2.50
CA GLU A 40 3.11 6.23 -1.30
C GLU A 40 3.00 4.69 -1.29
N ALA A 41 1.88 4.17 -1.80
CA ALA A 41 1.64 2.74 -1.92
C ALA A 41 2.42 2.07 -3.07
N GLU A 42 3.15 2.85 -3.87
CA GLU A 42 3.86 2.41 -5.07
C GLU A 42 2.97 1.55 -6.00
N VAL A 43 1.71 1.99 -6.17
CA VAL A 43 0.75 1.37 -7.09
C VAL A 43 0.48 2.30 -8.26
N SER A 44 0.82 1.85 -9.46
CA SER A 44 0.39 2.54 -10.67
C SER A 44 -1.10 2.32 -10.90
N LYS A 45 -1.78 3.33 -11.47
CA LYS A 45 -3.22 3.39 -11.84
C LYS A 45 -3.74 2.21 -12.69
N ARG A 46 -2.88 1.24 -13.01
CA ARG A 46 -3.11 0.06 -13.86
C ARG A 46 -2.96 -1.28 -13.12
N SER A 47 -2.82 -1.26 -11.79
CA SER A 47 -2.65 -2.47 -10.95
C SER A 47 -3.98 -3.06 -10.49
#